data_AF-A0AAF0DAE0-F1
#
_entry.id   AF-A0AAF0DAE0-F1
#
_cell.length_a   1.000
_cell.length_b   1.000
_cell.length_c   1.000
_cell.angle_alpha   90.00
_cell.angle_beta   90.00
_cell.angle_gamma   90.00
#
_symmetry.space_group_name_H-M   'P 1'
#
loop_
_entity.id
_entity.type
_entity.pdbx_description
1 polymer ?
#
loop_
_entity_poly.entity_id
_entity_poly.type
_entity_poly.pdbx_seq_one_letter_code
_entity_poly.pdbx_strand_id
1 'polypeptide(L)'
;MEKLPGRHLYKIWEDLSLDHKKAVLSQMAAVLVQFASLKFDKIGCLQEEGIGPLFHPCLHDPEGPFRSTCEYLLSFVSEKMARSAELRRLYRQVRREIKGYFGAHNNVQCLQAPYALVHHDFDGQNILFTESENGAPPKLSGVIDFEYAHTGPLYYLYEYPIFIQDVSWSKHLYAENRILRAHFVQALCDEFPRESAERKLIIASP
;
A
#
# COMPACT_ATOMS: atom_id res chain seq x y z
N MET A 1 -8.45 -22.77 -4.35
CA MET A 1 -7.21 -22.00 -4.56
C MET A 1 -6.04 -22.97 -4.61
N GLU A 2 -5.09 -22.74 -5.50
CA GLU A 2 -3.83 -23.50 -5.55
C GLU A 2 -2.93 -23.13 -4.37
N LYS A 3 -2.17 -24.10 -3.84
CA LYS A 3 -1.18 -23.83 -2.80
C LYS A 3 0.11 -23.32 -3.44
N LEU A 4 0.43 -22.05 -3.21
CA LEU A 4 1.68 -21.47 -3.67
C LEU A 4 2.87 -22.02 -2.87
N PRO A 5 4.02 -22.31 -3.51
CA PRO A 5 5.23 -22.72 -2.81
C PRO A 5 5.86 -21.55 -2.05
N GLY A 6 6.85 -21.84 -1.20
CA GLY A 6 7.64 -20.83 -0.50
C GLY A 6 7.33 -20.70 0.99
N ARG A 7 8.12 -19.85 1.64
CA ARG A 7 8.01 -19.47 3.07
C ARG A 7 7.62 -18.00 3.14
N HIS A 8 6.82 -17.65 4.14
CA HIS A 8 6.51 -16.25 4.45
C HIS A 8 7.81 -15.46 4.67
N LEU A 9 7.88 -14.26 4.11
CA LEU A 9 9.06 -13.41 4.17
C LEU A 9 9.49 -13.12 5.61
N TYR A 10 8.56 -12.90 6.54
CA TYR A 10 8.90 -12.63 7.94
C TYR A 10 9.67 -13.80 8.61
N LYS A 11 9.56 -15.03 8.09
CA LYS A 11 10.26 -16.21 8.62
C LYS A 11 11.70 -16.35 8.13
N ILE A 12 12.12 -15.53 7.17
CA ILE A 12 13.47 -15.59 6.58
C ILE A 12 14.18 -14.24 6.63
N TRP A 13 13.45 -13.12 6.80
CA TRP A 13 13.96 -11.76 6.66
C TRP A 13 15.20 -11.45 7.51
N GLU A 14 15.17 -11.81 8.80
CA GLU A 14 16.28 -11.53 9.73
C GLU A 14 17.57 -12.27 9.35
N ASP A 15 17.44 -13.45 8.73
CA ASP A 15 18.58 -14.29 8.33
C ASP A 15 19.18 -13.87 6.98
N LEU A 16 18.53 -12.96 6.25
CA LEU A 16 19.01 -12.52 4.94
C LEU A 16 20.18 -11.54 5.07
N SER A 17 21.17 -11.73 4.20
CA SER A 17 22.21 -10.72 3.97
C SER A 17 21.60 -9.42 3.44
N LEU A 18 22.30 -8.30 3.62
CA LEU A 18 21.86 -7.00 3.12
C LEU A 18 21.56 -7.02 1.60
N ASP A 19 22.38 -7.72 0.81
CA ASP A 19 22.19 -7.80 -0.64
C ASP A 19 20.99 -8.69 -1.01
N HIS A 20 20.72 -9.74 -0.24
CA HIS A 20 19.49 -10.53 -0.40
C HIS A 20 18.24 -9.74 0.00
N LYS A 21 18.30 -8.94 1.07
CA LYS A 21 17.22 -8.02 1.47
C LYS A 21 16.92 -7.01 0.36
N LYS A 22 17.94 -6.43 -0.27
CA LYS A 22 17.78 -5.56 -1.45
C LYS A 22 17.11 -6.27 -2.61
N ALA A 23 17.52 -7.51 -2.93
CA ALA A 23 16.92 -8.29 -4.01
C ALA A 23 15.45 -8.65 -3.74
N VAL A 24 15.10 -8.93 -2.49
CA VAL A 24 13.70 -9.10 -2.05
C VAL A 24 12.91 -7.82 -2.29
N LEU A 25 13.42 -6.67 -1.84
CA LEU A 25 12.76 -5.38 -2.00
C LEU A 25 12.57 -4.99 -3.47
N SER A 26 13.51 -5.32 -4.36
CA SER A 26 13.33 -5.13 -5.80
C SER A 26 12.18 -5.96 -6.36
N GLN A 27 12.05 -7.22 -5.95
CA GLN A 27 10.93 -8.07 -6.38
C GLN A 27 9.59 -7.56 -5.84
N MET A 28 9.56 -7.06 -4.61
CA MET A 28 8.37 -6.41 -4.04
C MET A 28 8.00 -5.13 -4.78
N ALA A 29 8.99 -4.29 -5.12
CA ALA A 29 8.78 -3.08 -5.91
C ALA A 29 8.13 -3.40 -7.27
N ALA A 30 8.59 -4.46 -7.95
CA ALA A 30 8.00 -4.92 -9.21
C ALA A 30 6.52 -5.32 -9.06
N VAL A 31 6.12 -5.93 -7.95
CA VAL A 31 4.70 -6.23 -7.66
C VAL A 31 3.90 -4.95 -7.45
N LEU A 32 4.42 -4.00 -6.66
CA LEU A 32 3.73 -2.73 -6.45
C LEU A 32 3.58 -1.92 -7.73
N VAL A 33 4.56 -1.98 -8.64
CA VAL A 33 4.45 -1.38 -9.97
C VAL A 33 3.38 -2.08 -10.81
N GLN A 34 3.26 -3.40 -10.75
CA GLN A 34 2.16 -4.11 -11.40
C GLN A 34 0.80 -3.64 -10.85
N PHE A 35 0.66 -3.53 -9.53
CA PHE A 35 -0.56 -3.00 -8.91
C PHE A 35 -0.86 -1.55 -9.32
N ALA A 36 0.16 -0.69 -9.39
CA ALA A 36 0.07 0.69 -9.84
C ALA A 36 -0.29 0.83 -11.34
N SER A 37 0.07 -0.17 -12.14
CA SER A 37 -0.22 -0.20 -13.59
C SER A 37 -1.68 -0.50 -13.89
N LEU A 38 -2.37 -1.17 -12.97
CA LEU A 38 -3.82 -1.37 -13.03
C LEU A 38 -4.50 -0.04 -12.69
N LYS A 39 -5.28 0.51 -13.63
CA LYS A 39 -5.89 1.84 -13.51
C LYS A 39 -7.41 1.73 -13.39
N PHE A 40 -7.97 2.36 -12.37
CA PHE A 40 -9.40 2.34 -12.07
C PHE A 40 -9.97 3.76 -11.90
N ASP A 41 -11.25 3.95 -12.22
CA ASP A 41 -11.95 5.24 -12.13
C ASP A 41 -12.62 5.45 -10.76
N LYS A 42 -12.75 4.39 -9.97
CA LYS A 42 -13.40 4.38 -8.65
C LYS A 42 -12.56 3.65 -7.61
N ILE A 43 -12.88 3.91 -6.35
CA ILE A 43 -12.34 3.23 -5.17
C ILE A 43 -13.38 2.24 -4.65
N GLY A 44 -13.00 0.97 -4.53
CA GLY A 44 -13.87 -0.12 -4.06
C GLY A 44 -13.24 -1.49 -4.27
N CYS A 45 -13.93 -2.57 -3.90
CA CYS A 45 -13.42 -3.93 -4.12
C CYS A 45 -13.65 -4.40 -5.55
N LEU A 46 -12.74 -5.24 -6.06
CA LEU A 46 -12.91 -5.89 -7.35
C LEU A 46 -13.99 -6.99 -7.24
N GLN A 47 -14.93 -6.98 -8.18
CA GLN A 47 -16.01 -7.95 -8.32
C GLN A 47 -16.10 -8.41 -9.78
N GLU A 48 -16.88 -9.46 -10.07
CA GLU A 48 -17.04 -10.00 -11.43
C GLU A 48 -17.52 -8.93 -12.43
N GLU A 49 -18.38 -8.01 -12.00
CA GLU A 49 -18.99 -6.98 -12.82
C GLU A 49 -18.21 -5.63 -12.82
N GLY A 50 -17.07 -5.56 -12.12
CA GLY A 50 -16.24 -4.36 -12.01
C GLY A 50 -15.97 -3.93 -10.57
N ILE A 51 -15.88 -2.62 -10.33
CA ILE A 51 -15.59 -2.08 -9.00
C ILE A 51 -16.89 -1.92 -8.21
N GLY A 52 -17.04 -2.71 -7.16
CA GLY A 52 -18.18 -2.68 -6.25
C GLY A 52 -17.88 -1.94 -4.94
N PRO A 53 -18.77 -2.05 -3.94
CA PRO A 53 -18.56 -1.48 -2.62
C PRO A 53 -17.26 -1.94 -1.98
N LEU A 54 -16.72 -1.11 -1.10
CA LEU A 54 -15.56 -1.42 -0.27
C LEU A 54 -15.99 -2.32 0.89
N PHE A 55 -15.32 -3.46 1.00
CA PHE A 55 -15.36 -4.32 2.19
C PHE A 55 -14.10 -4.04 3.01
N HIS A 56 -14.26 -3.56 4.24
CA HIS A 56 -13.14 -3.18 5.09
C HIS A 56 -13.44 -3.50 6.55
N PRO A 57 -12.47 -4.00 7.34
CA PRO A 57 -12.69 -4.37 8.75
C PRO A 57 -13.22 -3.23 9.64
N CYS A 58 -12.88 -1.99 9.28
CA CYS A 58 -13.35 -0.79 9.97
C CYS A 58 -14.77 -0.33 9.61
N LEU A 59 -15.41 -0.92 8.59
CA LEU A 59 -16.76 -0.55 8.16
C LEU A 59 -17.79 -1.59 8.65
N HIS A 60 -18.94 -1.11 9.11
CA HIS A 60 -20.04 -1.98 9.52
C HIS A 60 -20.78 -2.58 8.33
N ASP A 61 -20.98 -1.79 7.28
CA ASP A 61 -21.66 -2.16 6.05
C ASP A 61 -20.77 -1.80 4.86
N PRO A 62 -20.83 -2.55 3.74
CA PRO A 62 -20.12 -2.17 2.52
C PRO A 62 -20.61 -0.82 2.00
N GLU A 63 -19.69 0.10 1.72
CA GLU A 63 -19.99 1.43 1.19
C GLU A 63 -19.25 1.69 -0.13
N GLY A 64 -19.79 2.57 -0.97
CA GLY A 64 -19.22 2.87 -2.29
C GLY A 64 -19.85 2.05 -3.43
N PRO A 65 -19.17 1.90 -4.58
CA PRO A 65 -17.82 2.41 -4.88
C PRO A 65 -17.75 3.94 -4.85
N PHE A 66 -16.62 4.48 -4.41
CA PHE A 66 -16.40 5.92 -4.28
C PHE A 66 -15.79 6.50 -5.55
N ARG A 67 -16.18 7.73 -5.90
CA ARG A 67 -15.68 8.42 -7.11
C ARG A 67 -14.48 9.33 -6.82
N SER A 68 -14.19 9.55 -5.54
CA SER A 68 -13.08 10.38 -5.12
C SER A 68 -12.44 9.87 -3.84
N THR A 69 -11.16 10.19 -3.64
CA THR A 69 -10.44 9.94 -2.39
C THR A 69 -11.09 10.65 -1.20
N CYS A 70 -11.71 11.81 -1.43
CA CYS A 70 -12.45 12.54 -0.41
C CYS A 70 -13.67 11.72 0.08
N GLU A 71 -14.47 11.18 -0.85
CA GLU A 71 -15.61 10.31 -0.51
C GLU A 71 -15.15 9.05 0.24
N TYR A 72 -14.09 8.40 -0.25
CA TYR A 72 -13.47 7.24 0.39
C TYR A 72 -13.04 7.55 1.83
N LEU A 73 -12.27 8.60 2.06
CA LEU A 73 -11.81 8.99 3.40
C LEU A 73 -12.96 9.37 4.34
N LEU A 74 -14.00 10.02 3.81
CA LEU A 74 -15.17 10.39 4.60
C LEU A 74 -16.02 9.18 5.02
N SER A 75 -15.91 8.03 4.34
CA SER A 75 -16.63 6.80 4.74
C SER A 75 -16.16 6.26 6.09
N PHE A 76 -14.85 6.38 6.40
CA PHE A 76 -14.30 5.95 7.69
C PHE A 76 -14.64 6.88 8.86
N VAL A 77 -15.18 8.07 8.59
CA VAL A 77 -15.48 9.09 9.61
C VAL A 77 -17.00 9.25 9.75
N SER A 78 -17.65 8.23 10.33
CA SER A 78 -19.10 8.17 10.50
C SER A 78 -19.55 8.70 11.86
N GLU A 79 -20.37 9.75 11.87
CA GLU A 79 -21.01 10.27 13.11
C GLU A 79 -21.86 9.21 13.83
N LYS A 80 -22.33 8.18 13.11
CA LYS A 80 -23.11 7.08 13.69
C LYS A 80 -22.28 6.22 14.66
N MET A 81 -20.97 6.16 14.47
CA MET A 81 -20.06 5.38 15.33
C MET A 81 -19.70 6.11 16.62
N ALA A 82 -20.00 7.42 16.71
CA ALA A 82 -19.58 8.23 17.83
C ALA A 82 -20.46 8.01 19.07
N ARG A 83 -19.85 7.48 20.13
CA ARG A 83 -20.50 7.12 21.40
C ARG A 83 -20.70 8.31 22.36
N SER A 84 -20.10 9.47 22.07
CA SER A 84 -20.22 10.69 22.91
C SER A 84 -20.48 11.95 22.08
N ALA A 85 -20.85 13.03 22.76
CA ALA A 85 -21.00 14.34 22.12
C ALA A 85 -19.64 14.93 21.71
N GLU A 86 -18.57 14.73 22.51
CA GLU A 86 -17.23 15.20 22.11
C GLU A 86 -16.74 14.45 20.87
N LEU A 87 -16.93 13.13 20.81
CA LEU A 87 -16.50 12.34 19.66
C LEU A 87 -17.26 12.72 18.38
N ARG A 88 -18.57 12.99 18.47
CA ARG A 88 -19.35 13.55 17.36
C ARG A 88 -18.81 14.89 16.88
N ARG A 89 -18.42 15.77 17.80
CA ARG A 89 -17.79 17.06 17.47
C ARG A 89 -16.46 16.87 16.75
N LEU A 90 -15.62 15.94 17.23
CA LEU A 90 -14.34 15.60 16.61
C LEU A 90 -14.54 15.03 15.20
N TYR A 91 -15.45 14.08 14.99
CA TYR A 91 -15.76 13.56 13.65
C TYR A 91 -16.23 14.66 12.70
N ARG A 92 -17.10 15.58 13.15
CA ARG A 92 -17.47 16.74 12.33
C ARG A 92 -16.28 17.63 11.99
N GLN A 93 -15.35 17.82 12.91
CA GLN A 93 -14.13 18.58 12.66
C GLN A 93 -13.26 17.89 11.61
N VAL A 94 -12.95 16.60 11.80
CA VAL A 94 -12.16 15.79 10.85
C VAL A 94 -12.80 15.82 9.45
N ARG A 95 -14.13 15.64 9.34
CA ARG A 95 -14.84 15.72 8.06
C ARG A 95 -14.70 17.10 7.40
N ARG A 96 -14.69 18.19 8.17
CA ARG A 96 -14.46 19.54 7.63
C ARG A 96 -13.03 19.71 7.14
N GLU A 97 -12.03 19.23 7.89
CA GLU A 97 -10.63 19.30 7.49
C GLU A 97 -10.38 18.52 6.19
N ILE A 98 -10.89 17.28 6.09
CA ILE A 98 -10.80 16.47 4.86
C ILE A 98 -11.40 17.24 3.68
N LYS A 99 -12.64 17.73 3.82
CA LYS A 99 -13.29 18.50 2.75
C LYS A 99 -12.53 19.77 2.38
N GLY A 100 -12.02 20.50 3.38
CA GLY A 100 -11.23 21.71 3.17
C GLY A 100 -9.94 21.42 2.41
N TYR A 101 -9.22 20.37 2.80
CA TYR A 101 -8.00 19.93 2.13
C TYR A 101 -8.25 19.60 0.66
N PHE A 102 -9.23 18.72 0.36
CA PHE A 102 -9.54 18.34 -1.02
C PHE A 102 -10.17 19.46 -1.85
N GLY A 103 -10.84 20.43 -1.21
CA GLY A 103 -11.32 21.64 -1.87
C GLY A 103 -10.19 22.57 -2.31
N ALA A 104 -9.10 22.64 -1.54
CA ALA A 104 -7.94 23.47 -1.82
C ALA A 104 -6.85 22.77 -2.68
N HIS A 105 -6.81 21.43 -2.69
CA HIS A 105 -5.74 20.62 -3.28
C HIS A 105 -6.26 19.62 -4.32
N ASN A 106 -7.11 20.07 -5.24
CA ASN A 106 -7.70 19.22 -6.27
C ASN A 106 -6.69 18.75 -7.35
N ASN A 107 -5.47 19.26 -7.32
CA ASN A 107 -4.39 18.98 -8.28
C ASN A 107 -3.34 17.98 -7.79
N VAL A 108 -3.47 17.44 -6.57
CA VAL A 108 -2.53 16.44 -6.03
C VAL A 108 -2.77 15.09 -6.70
N GLN A 109 -2.00 14.80 -7.75
CA GLN A 109 -2.21 13.67 -8.65
C GLN A 109 -2.25 12.30 -7.93
N CYS A 110 -1.39 12.06 -6.93
CA CYS A 110 -1.36 10.79 -6.21
C CYS A 110 -2.61 10.52 -5.34
N LEU A 111 -3.47 11.54 -5.16
CA LEU A 111 -4.75 11.45 -4.47
C LEU A 111 -5.94 11.50 -5.42
N GLN A 112 -5.74 11.49 -6.74
CA GLN A 112 -6.81 11.52 -7.74
C GLN A 112 -6.81 10.25 -8.58
N ALA A 113 -7.89 10.03 -9.33
CA ALA A 113 -7.92 8.99 -10.35
C ALA A 113 -6.84 9.23 -11.43
N PRO A 114 -6.30 8.19 -12.07
CA PRO A 114 -6.67 6.78 -11.89
C PRO A 114 -6.16 6.18 -10.58
N TYR A 115 -7.03 5.39 -9.93
CA TYR A 115 -6.71 4.60 -8.75
C TYR A 115 -5.98 3.32 -9.13
N ALA A 116 -5.23 2.76 -8.17
CA ALA A 116 -4.45 1.54 -8.33
C ALA A 116 -5.02 0.40 -7.48
N LEU A 117 -4.63 -0.84 -7.77
CA LEU A 117 -4.91 -1.96 -6.86
C LEU A 117 -4.09 -1.80 -5.57
N VAL A 118 -4.72 -2.00 -4.42
CA VAL A 118 -4.10 -1.93 -3.10
C VAL A 118 -4.39 -3.25 -2.39
N HIS A 119 -3.34 -3.93 -1.92
CA HIS A 119 -3.46 -5.20 -1.19
C HIS A 119 -4.07 -5.04 0.21
N HIS A 120 -4.03 -3.83 0.78
CA HIS A 120 -4.32 -3.47 2.17
C HIS A 120 -3.26 -3.95 3.18
N ASP A 121 -2.84 -5.22 3.11
CA ASP A 121 -1.85 -5.79 4.04
C ASP A 121 -0.61 -6.35 3.31
N PHE A 122 0.08 -5.49 2.55
CA PHE A 122 1.24 -5.91 1.74
C PHE A 122 2.52 -6.04 2.59
N ASP A 123 2.62 -7.13 3.33
CA ASP A 123 3.62 -7.29 4.38
C ASP A 123 4.35 -8.65 4.35
N GLY A 124 5.22 -8.88 5.35
CA GLY A 124 6.04 -10.09 5.41
C GLY A 124 5.27 -11.40 5.63
N GLN A 125 4.04 -11.37 6.15
CA GLN A 125 3.19 -12.57 6.28
C GLN A 125 2.44 -12.88 4.99
N ASN A 126 2.16 -11.89 4.14
CA ASN A 126 1.39 -12.10 2.92
C ASN A 126 2.25 -12.28 1.66
N ILE A 127 3.57 -12.34 1.82
CA ILE A 127 4.54 -12.49 0.72
C ILE A 127 5.38 -13.75 0.91
N LEU A 128 5.41 -14.60 -0.12
CA LEU A 128 6.06 -15.91 -0.11
C LEU A 128 7.31 -15.92 -0.96
N PHE A 129 8.40 -16.46 -0.41
CA PHE A 129 9.67 -16.63 -1.12
C PHE A 129 10.15 -18.09 -1.10
N THR A 130 10.66 -18.57 -2.22
CA THR A 130 11.42 -19.82 -2.29
C THR A 130 12.90 -19.56 -2.06
N GLU A 131 13.56 -20.49 -1.37
CA GLU A 131 15.02 -20.51 -1.30
C GLU A 131 15.60 -20.71 -2.69
N SER A 132 16.76 -20.10 -2.93
CA SER A 132 17.49 -20.24 -4.18
C SER A 132 18.72 -21.10 -3.98
N GLU A 133 19.09 -21.85 -5.01
CA GLU A 133 20.29 -22.68 -5.01
C GLU A 133 21.57 -21.81 -5.07
N ASN A 134 22.68 -22.35 -4.57
CA ASN A 134 24.03 -21.79 -4.73
C ASN A 134 24.24 -20.36 -4.18
N GLY A 135 23.53 -19.99 -3.11
CA GLY A 135 23.69 -18.68 -2.45
C GLY A 135 23.07 -17.51 -3.21
N ALA A 136 22.30 -17.77 -4.27
CA ALA A 136 21.52 -16.75 -4.95
C ALA A 136 20.43 -16.16 -4.02
N PRO A 137 19.95 -14.93 -4.29
CA PRO A 137 18.88 -14.34 -3.50
C PRO A 137 17.58 -15.15 -3.58
N PRO A 138 16.74 -15.16 -2.53
CA PRO A 138 15.45 -15.84 -2.57
C PRO A 138 14.53 -15.26 -3.65
N LYS A 139 13.67 -16.11 -4.22
CA LYS A 139 12.75 -15.73 -5.32
C LYS A 139 11.32 -15.60 -4.83
N LEU A 140 10.67 -14.51 -5.21
CA LEU A 140 9.26 -14.29 -4.94
C LEU A 140 8.45 -15.39 -5.66
N SER A 141 7.56 -16.00 -4.91
CA SER A 141 6.76 -17.15 -5.36
C SER A 141 5.26 -16.92 -5.26
N GLY A 142 4.84 -15.96 -4.44
CA GLY A 142 3.43 -15.64 -4.28
C GLY A 142 3.19 -14.41 -3.42
N VAL A 143 2.07 -13.75 -3.70
CA VAL A 143 1.40 -12.82 -2.80
C VAL A 143 0.03 -13.43 -2.51
N ILE A 144 -0.38 -13.42 -1.26
CA ILE A 144 -1.61 -14.08 -0.79
C ILE A 144 -2.41 -13.14 0.10
N ASP A 145 -3.62 -13.55 0.44
CA ASP A 145 -4.50 -12.82 1.38
C ASP A 145 -5.04 -11.49 0.84
N PHE A 146 -5.70 -11.56 -0.33
CA PHE A 146 -6.34 -10.43 -1.01
C PHE A 146 -7.75 -10.11 -0.49
N GLU A 147 -8.18 -10.62 0.67
CA GLU A 147 -9.58 -10.54 1.11
C GLU A 147 -10.07 -9.08 1.32
N TYR A 148 -9.16 -8.16 1.62
CA TYR A 148 -9.43 -6.71 1.75
C TYR A 148 -8.78 -5.88 0.63
N ALA A 149 -8.34 -6.54 -0.45
CA ALA A 149 -7.81 -5.83 -1.59
C ALA A 149 -8.89 -4.97 -2.25
N HIS A 150 -8.53 -3.75 -2.59
CA HIS A 150 -9.44 -2.75 -3.15
C HIS A 150 -8.67 -1.80 -4.06
N THR A 151 -9.39 -1.00 -4.84
CA THR A 151 -8.79 0.08 -5.61
C THR A 151 -8.65 1.32 -4.74
N GLY A 152 -7.51 2.00 -4.78
CA GLY A 152 -7.21 3.11 -3.89
C GLY A 152 -6.28 4.17 -4.52
N PRO A 153 -6.15 5.33 -3.86
CA PRO A 153 -5.16 6.35 -4.23
C PRO A 153 -3.74 5.79 -4.28
N LEU A 154 -2.94 6.24 -5.26
CA LEU A 154 -1.52 5.88 -5.37
C LEU A 154 -0.73 6.19 -4.09
N TYR A 155 -1.16 7.21 -3.34
CA TYR A 155 -0.59 7.55 -2.04
C TYR A 155 -0.47 6.36 -1.09
N TYR A 156 -1.48 5.48 -1.04
CA TYR A 156 -1.48 4.32 -0.14
C TYR A 156 -0.65 3.13 -0.65
N LEU A 157 -0.24 3.14 -1.91
CA LEU A 157 0.49 2.03 -2.51
C LEU A 157 1.99 2.07 -2.22
N TYR A 158 2.55 3.25 -2.01
CA TYR A 158 4.00 3.46 -1.86
C TYR A 158 4.45 3.67 -0.41
N GLU A 159 3.66 3.22 0.56
CA GLU A 159 4.14 3.14 1.95
C GLU A 159 5.29 2.13 2.06
N TYR A 160 6.28 2.42 2.90
CA TYR A 160 7.36 1.49 3.15
C TYR A 160 6.83 0.22 3.81
N PRO A 161 7.29 -0.98 3.41
CA PRO A 161 7.02 -2.20 4.16
C PRO A 161 7.40 -2.03 5.64
N ILE A 162 6.56 -2.51 6.55
CA ILE A 162 6.70 -2.28 8.00
C ILE A 162 8.09 -2.66 8.55
N PHE A 163 8.69 -3.72 8.01
CA PHE A 163 9.98 -4.25 8.44
C PHE A 163 11.18 -3.42 7.97
N ILE A 164 10.98 -2.37 7.15
CA ILE A 164 12.01 -1.36 6.84
C ILE A 164 11.64 0.04 7.34
N GLN A 165 10.61 0.15 8.17
CA GLN A 165 10.26 1.40 8.87
C GLN A 165 11.07 1.56 10.16
N ASP A 166 11.32 2.81 10.55
CA ASP A 166 12.00 3.11 11.81
C ASP A 166 10.98 3.17 12.95
N VAL A 167 10.99 2.16 13.82
CA VAL A 167 10.13 2.07 15.00
C VAL A 167 10.92 2.24 16.30
N SER A 168 10.29 2.84 17.31
CA SER A 168 10.97 3.27 18.55
C SER A 168 11.64 2.15 19.35
N TRP A 169 11.17 0.91 19.19
CA TRP A 169 11.67 -0.29 19.87
C TRP A 169 12.78 -1.04 19.10
N SER A 170 13.07 -0.67 17.85
CA SER A 170 14.08 -1.33 17.00
C SER A 170 15.13 -0.38 16.44
N LYS A 171 15.62 0.55 17.27
CA LYS A 171 16.61 1.57 16.87
C LYS A 171 17.90 1.01 16.28
N HIS A 172 18.27 -0.21 16.66
CA HIS A 172 19.46 -0.90 16.13
C HIS A 172 19.34 -1.19 14.61
N LEU A 173 18.12 -1.20 14.06
CA LEU A 173 17.87 -1.42 12.62
C LEU A 173 17.94 -0.14 11.79
N TYR A 174 17.96 1.06 12.39
CA TYR A 174 17.80 2.32 11.65
C TYR A 174 18.87 2.53 10.56
N ALA A 175 20.11 2.13 10.83
CA ALA A 175 21.19 2.26 9.85
C ALA A 175 20.97 1.36 8.63
N GLU A 176 20.54 0.11 8.84
CA GLU A 176 20.22 -0.83 7.78
C GLU A 176 18.95 -0.38 7.03
N ASN A 177 17.90 -0.03 7.76
CA ASN A 177 16.63 0.42 7.18
C ASN A 177 16.80 1.67 6.31
N ARG A 178 17.70 2.59 6.67
CA ARG A 178 18.03 3.74 5.81
C ARG A 178 18.57 3.30 4.44
N ILE A 179 19.43 2.29 4.40
CA ILE A 179 19.97 1.72 3.15
C ILE A 179 18.86 1.03 2.36
N LEU A 180 18.06 0.21 3.04
CA LEU A 180 16.99 -0.56 2.42
C LEU A 180 15.87 0.32 1.86
N ARG A 181 15.46 1.37 2.57
CA ARG A 181 14.47 2.34 2.08
C ARG A 181 14.96 3.09 0.85
N ALA A 182 16.22 3.56 0.88
CA ALA A 182 16.82 4.21 -0.29
C ALA A 182 16.85 3.25 -1.50
N HIS A 183 17.21 1.99 -1.29
CA HIS A 183 17.18 0.96 -2.33
C HIS A 183 15.74 0.71 -2.84
N PHE A 184 14.75 0.64 -1.96
CA PHE A 184 13.37 0.40 -2.33
C PHE A 184 12.78 1.52 -3.19
N VAL A 185 13.03 2.78 -2.85
CA VAL A 185 12.62 3.94 -3.67
C VAL A 185 13.30 3.87 -5.06
N GLN A 186 14.58 3.53 -5.09
CA GLN A 186 15.31 3.37 -6.35
C GLN A 186 14.72 2.23 -7.21
N ALA A 187 14.43 1.08 -6.59
CA ALA A 187 13.81 -0.05 -7.26
C ALA A 187 12.44 0.30 -7.84
N LEU A 188 11.59 1.00 -7.09
CA LEU A 188 10.31 1.52 -7.60
C LEU A 188 10.52 2.43 -8.81
N CYS A 189 11.49 3.34 -8.77
CA CYS A 189 11.80 4.23 -9.89
C CYS A 189 12.28 3.49 -11.15
N ASP A 190 13.03 2.39 -10.97
CA ASP A 190 13.65 1.66 -12.08
C ASP A 190 12.66 0.74 -12.81
N GLU A 191 11.60 0.30 -12.13
CA GLU A 191 10.50 -0.46 -12.74
C GLU A 191 9.64 0.41 -13.68
N PHE A 192 9.63 1.75 -13.48
CA PHE A 192 8.92 2.66 -14.36
C PHE A 192 9.81 3.22 -15.49
N PRO A 193 9.27 3.40 -16.73
CA PRO A 193 9.98 4.09 -17.80
C PRO A 193 10.47 5.47 -17.35
N ARG A 194 11.69 5.85 -17.76
CA ARG A 194 12.39 7.08 -17.32
C ARG A 194 11.55 8.37 -17.40
N GLU A 195 10.68 8.47 -18.40
CA GLU A 195 9.87 9.67 -18.65
C GLU A 195 8.42 9.58 -18.15
N SER A 196 8.03 8.47 -17.52
CA SER A 196 6.66 8.24 -17.05
C SER A 196 6.23 9.22 -15.95
N ALA A 197 4.92 9.50 -15.89
CA ALA A 197 4.35 10.34 -14.83
C ALA A 197 4.50 9.66 -13.46
N GLU A 198 4.37 8.34 -13.41
CA GLU A 198 4.53 7.52 -12.21
C GLU A 198 5.92 7.67 -11.59
N ARG A 199 6.99 7.61 -12.40
CA ARG A 199 8.36 7.83 -11.91
C ARG A 199 8.53 9.23 -11.33
N LYS A 200 7.94 10.25 -11.96
CA LYS A 200 7.99 11.64 -11.46
C LYS A 200 7.26 11.78 -10.13
N LEU A 201 6.15 11.05 -9.92
CA LEU A 201 5.44 11.03 -8.65
C LEU A 201 6.27 10.39 -7.53
N ILE A 202 6.94 9.27 -7.80
CA ILE A 202 7.78 8.59 -6.79
C ILE A 202 8.96 9.49 -6.38
N ILE A 203 9.60 10.16 -7.34
CA ILE A 203 10.72 11.09 -7.06
C ILE A 203 10.24 12.34 -6.31
N ALA A 204 9.01 12.78 -6.53
CA ALA A 204 8.44 13.96 -5.88
C ALA A 204 7.82 13.67 -4.50
N SER A 205 7.60 12.40 -4.16
CA SER A 205 7.15 12.00 -2.82
C SER A 205 8.30 12.13 -1.82
N PRO A 206 8.12 12.89 -0.72
CA PRO A 206 9.17 13.16 0.27
C PRO A 206 9.61 11.93 1.07
#